data_AF-A0A925VZZ4-F1
#
_entry.id   AF-A0A925VZZ4-F1
#
_cell.length_a   1.000
_cell.length_b   1.000
_cell.length_c   1.000
_cell.angle_alpha   90.00
_cell.angle_beta   90.00
_cell.angle_gamma   90.00
#
_symmetry.space_group_name_H-M   'P 1'
#
loop_
_entity.id
_entity.type
_entity.pdbx_description
1 polymer ?
#
loop_
_entity_poly.entity_id
_entity_poly.type
_entity_poly.pdbx_seq_one_letter_code
_entity_poly.pdbx_strand_id
1 'polypeptide(L)'
;MADISIDKDRPLRDDIRLLGRILGDTVREQQGAATFDVVENVRQSGVRFAREGKPEDRLALNALLNGVPQDTIVSVVRAFAYFLQLANIAEDAHLIRRRRAHDIARDAPSAGTLAFALNTVVPHATADDIASFFSDANITPVLTAHPTEVQRQSIQRAMQSIAALLDRQERVERTPDEHNEDNRELQQLVLTLWNTRMVRASRLQVIDEVKNGIHYFNSTFLTELPRLYAQTEDALRARFPGSNWELPD
;
A
#
# COMPACT_ATOMS: atom_id res chain seq x y z
N MET A 1 0.74 25.37 -26.14
CA MET A 1 1.85 24.42 -25.95
C MET A 1 1.44 23.55 -24.78
N ALA A 2 0.67 22.50 -25.08
CA ALA A 2 -0.05 21.72 -24.08
C ALA A 2 0.93 20.81 -23.32
N ASP A 3 0.71 20.74 -22.02
CA ASP A 3 1.47 20.03 -21.00
C ASP A 3 1.57 18.53 -21.32
N ILE A 4 2.70 18.11 -21.90
CA ILE A 4 3.10 16.69 -22.05
C ILE A 4 3.90 16.31 -20.80
N SER A 5 3.36 16.61 -19.61
CA SER A 5 3.61 15.78 -18.45
C SER A 5 2.94 14.44 -18.76
N ILE A 6 3.73 13.45 -19.20
CA ILE A 6 3.29 12.04 -19.21
C ILE A 6 2.62 11.81 -17.85
N ASP A 7 1.32 11.56 -17.85
CA ASP A 7 0.47 11.50 -16.64
C ASP A 7 1.08 10.46 -15.68
N LYS A 8 1.93 10.93 -14.76
CA LYS A 8 2.74 10.07 -13.88
C LYS A 8 1.86 9.21 -12.98
N ASP A 9 0.62 9.63 -12.77
CA ASP A 9 -0.38 8.93 -11.96
C ASP A 9 -1.25 7.97 -12.80
N ARG A 10 -1.06 7.92 -14.12
CA ARG A 10 -1.81 6.99 -14.99
C ARG A 10 -1.67 5.53 -14.54
N PRO A 11 -0.45 5.01 -14.24
CA PRO A 11 -0.31 3.63 -13.76
C PRO A 11 -1.11 3.37 -12.47
N LEU A 12 -1.10 4.32 -11.51
CA LEU A 12 -1.90 4.23 -10.29
C LEU A 12 -3.40 4.16 -10.60
N ARG A 13 -3.89 5.03 -11.47
CA ARG A 13 -5.31 5.03 -11.85
C ARG A 13 -5.71 3.75 -12.56
N ASP A 14 -4.82 3.19 -13.37
CA ASP A 14 -5.07 1.93 -14.09
C ASP A 14 -5.10 0.73 -13.13
N ASP A 15 -4.21 0.68 -12.12
CA ASP A 15 -4.22 -0.32 -11.05
C ASP A 15 -5.52 -0.23 -10.21
N ILE A 16 -5.90 0.97 -9.77
CA ILE A 16 -7.15 1.20 -9.02
C ILE A 16 -8.38 0.77 -9.85
N ARG A 17 -8.40 1.07 -11.15
CA ARG A 17 -9.49 0.66 -12.05
C ARG A 17 -9.53 -0.85 -12.23
N LEU A 18 -8.39 -1.50 -12.38
CA LEU A 18 -8.29 -2.95 -12.51
C LEU A 18 -8.87 -3.65 -11.26
N LEU A 19 -8.34 -3.30 -10.08
CA LEU A 19 -8.78 -3.89 -8.82
C LEU A 19 -10.26 -3.57 -8.52
N GLY A 20 -10.69 -2.35 -8.82
CA GLY A 20 -12.08 -1.92 -8.68
C GLY A 20 -13.04 -2.71 -9.58
N ARG A 21 -12.65 -2.99 -10.84
CA ARG A 21 -13.44 -3.84 -11.74
C ARG A 21 -13.52 -5.28 -11.22
N ILE A 22 -12.39 -5.87 -10.83
CA ILE A 22 -12.35 -7.24 -10.29
C ILE A 22 -13.23 -7.36 -9.04
N LEU A 23 -13.17 -6.39 -8.13
CA LEU A 23 -14.04 -6.35 -6.96
C LEU A 23 -15.52 -6.21 -7.36
N GLY A 24 -15.83 -5.31 -8.30
CA GLY A 24 -17.20 -5.13 -8.80
C GLY A 24 -17.78 -6.40 -9.41
N ASP A 25 -17.01 -7.09 -10.25
CA ASP A 25 -17.40 -8.36 -10.86
C ASP A 25 -17.58 -9.44 -9.78
N THR A 26 -16.68 -9.50 -8.80
CA THR A 26 -16.81 -10.39 -7.62
C THR A 26 -18.10 -10.12 -6.85
N VAL A 27 -18.46 -8.86 -6.60
CA VAL A 27 -19.72 -8.50 -5.93
C VAL A 27 -20.91 -8.94 -6.76
N ARG A 28 -20.89 -8.69 -8.07
CA ARG A 28 -21.98 -9.06 -8.98
C ARG A 28 -22.20 -10.57 -9.01
N GLU A 29 -21.14 -11.35 -9.08
CA GLU A 29 -21.20 -12.82 -9.10
C GLU A 29 -21.64 -13.41 -7.75
N GLN A 30 -21.19 -12.84 -6.64
CA GLN A 30 -21.41 -13.41 -5.30
C GLN A 30 -22.68 -12.91 -4.60
N GLN A 31 -23.15 -11.70 -4.92
CA GLN A 31 -24.32 -11.07 -4.28
C GLN A 31 -25.44 -10.69 -5.27
N GLY A 32 -25.23 -10.95 -6.56
CA GLY A 32 -26.17 -10.63 -7.63
C GLY A 32 -26.11 -9.18 -8.12
N ALA A 33 -26.74 -8.94 -9.27
CA ALA A 33 -26.77 -7.65 -9.95
C ALA A 33 -27.40 -6.53 -9.10
N ALA A 34 -28.51 -6.82 -8.41
CA ALA A 34 -29.19 -5.81 -7.59
C ALA A 34 -28.29 -5.23 -6.48
N THR A 35 -27.51 -6.08 -5.81
CA THR A 35 -26.56 -5.63 -4.77
C THR A 35 -25.42 -4.83 -5.39
N PHE A 36 -24.90 -5.29 -6.52
CA PHE A 36 -23.88 -4.56 -7.28
C PHE A 36 -24.35 -3.15 -7.67
N ASP A 37 -25.58 -3.03 -8.18
CA ASP A 37 -26.16 -1.75 -8.59
C ASP A 37 -26.28 -0.79 -7.40
N VAL A 38 -26.67 -1.28 -6.22
CA VAL A 38 -26.68 -0.47 -4.99
C VAL A 38 -25.28 0.04 -4.65
N VAL A 39 -24.26 -0.84 -4.67
CA VAL A 39 -22.87 -0.46 -4.40
C VAL A 39 -22.39 0.63 -5.38
N GLU A 40 -22.68 0.46 -6.66
CA GLU A 40 -22.27 1.39 -7.71
C GLU A 40 -23.01 2.74 -7.59
N ASN A 41 -24.31 2.73 -7.28
CA ASN A 41 -25.09 3.94 -7.04
C ASN A 41 -24.58 4.74 -5.83
N VAL A 42 -24.22 4.04 -4.74
CA VAL A 42 -23.57 4.65 -3.57
C VAL A 42 -22.23 5.27 -3.98
N ARG A 43 -21.40 4.54 -4.76
CA ARG A 43 -20.08 5.00 -5.19
C ARG A 43 -20.19 6.27 -6.04
N GLN A 44 -21.07 6.28 -7.04
CA GLN A 44 -21.29 7.43 -7.92
C GLN A 44 -21.80 8.64 -7.15
N SER A 45 -22.75 8.43 -6.22
CA SER A 45 -23.27 9.52 -5.37
C SER A 45 -22.20 10.08 -4.42
N GLY A 46 -21.36 9.22 -3.84
CA GLY A 46 -20.22 9.65 -3.02
C GLY A 46 -19.18 10.45 -3.80
N VAL A 47 -18.83 10.02 -5.03
CA VAL A 47 -17.91 10.76 -5.91
C VAL A 47 -18.48 12.11 -6.30
N ARG A 48 -19.78 12.18 -6.64
CA ARG A 48 -20.45 13.45 -6.96
C ARG A 48 -20.44 14.39 -5.76
N PHE A 49 -20.82 13.90 -4.58
CA PHE A 49 -20.77 14.66 -3.33
C PHE A 49 -19.37 15.18 -3.01
N ALA A 50 -18.33 14.36 -3.16
CA ALA A 50 -16.95 14.78 -2.91
C ALA A 50 -16.45 15.87 -3.88
N ARG A 51 -16.98 15.91 -5.11
CA ARG A 51 -16.61 16.91 -6.12
C ARG A 51 -17.39 18.22 -5.99
N GLU A 52 -18.69 18.12 -5.74
CA GLU A 52 -19.61 19.26 -5.81
C GLU A 52 -19.95 19.84 -4.43
N GLY A 53 -19.88 19.04 -3.37
CA GLY A 53 -20.13 19.46 -1.98
C GLY A 53 -21.55 19.96 -1.69
N LYS A 54 -22.52 19.68 -2.56
CA LYS A 54 -23.88 20.23 -2.45
C LYS A 54 -24.67 19.53 -1.34
N PRO A 55 -25.48 20.28 -0.56
CA PRO A 55 -26.38 19.70 0.44
C PRO A 55 -27.37 18.67 -0.15
N GLU A 56 -27.76 18.88 -1.41
CA GLU A 56 -28.68 18.05 -2.20
C GLU A 56 -28.14 16.62 -2.38
N ASP A 57 -26.83 16.51 -2.67
CA ASP A 57 -26.15 15.23 -2.86
C ASP A 57 -26.07 14.42 -1.57
N ARG A 58 -25.88 15.11 -0.44
CA ARG A 58 -25.89 14.47 0.89
C ARG A 58 -27.28 13.92 1.22
N LEU A 59 -28.34 14.67 0.91
CA LEU A 59 -29.72 14.20 1.12
C LEU A 59 -30.04 12.99 0.24
N ALA A 60 -29.65 13.03 -1.03
CA ALA A 60 -29.83 11.92 -1.96
C ALA A 60 -29.10 10.64 -1.50
N LEU A 61 -27.85 10.77 -1.04
CA LEU A 61 -27.08 9.65 -0.51
C LEU A 61 -27.71 9.06 0.75
N ASN A 62 -28.15 9.90 1.69
CA ASN A 62 -28.85 9.44 2.90
C ASN A 62 -30.16 8.72 2.59
N ALA A 63 -30.96 9.27 1.66
CA ALA A 63 -32.22 8.65 1.23
C ALA A 63 -31.97 7.27 0.60
N LEU A 64 -30.92 7.17 -0.23
CA LEU A 64 -30.53 5.90 -0.83
C LEU A 64 -30.15 4.88 0.24
N LEU A 65 -29.28 5.22 1.19
CA LEU A 65 -28.83 4.31 2.24
C LEU A 65 -29.95 3.86 3.19
N ASN A 66 -30.91 4.74 3.51
CA ASN A 66 -32.03 4.42 4.39
C ASN A 66 -33.02 3.41 3.78
N GLY A 67 -33.06 3.29 2.45
CA GLY A 67 -33.95 2.35 1.75
C GLY A 67 -33.34 0.95 1.52
N VAL A 68 -32.07 0.73 1.87
CA VAL A 68 -31.37 -0.51 1.57
C VAL A 68 -31.63 -1.57 2.65
N PRO A 69 -31.99 -2.82 2.29
CA PRO A 69 -32.12 -3.92 3.25
C PRO A 69 -30.82 -4.14 4.04
N GLN A 70 -30.93 -4.56 5.30
CA GLN A 70 -29.77 -4.71 6.19
C GLN A 70 -28.67 -5.62 5.61
N ASP A 71 -29.03 -6.75 5.00
CA ASP A 71 -28.07 -7.68 4.39
C ASP A 71 -27.32 -7.04 3.21
N THR A 72 -28.02 -6.23 2.41
CA THR A 72 -27.42 -5.46 1.33
C THR A 72 -26.51 -4.36 1.88
N ILE A 73 -26.87 -3.67 2.98
CA ILE A 73 -26.00 -2.67 3.63
C ILE A 73 -24.68 -3.30 4.06
N VAL A 74 -24.70 -4.51 4.64
CA VAL A 74 -23.47 -5.22 5.05
C VAL A 74 -22.57 -5.47 3.84
N SER A 75 -23.15 -5.89 2.70
CA SER A 75 -22.40 -6.07 1.45
C SER A 75 -21.84 -4.76 0.92
N VAL A 76 -22.59 -3.66 1.02
CA VAL A 76 -22.15 -2.32 0.61
C VAL A 76 -20.95 -1.86 1.44
N VAL A 77 -21.06 -1.89 2.77
CA VAL A 77 -19.96 -1.52 3.68
C VAL A 77 -18.72 -2.37 3.40
N ARG A 78 -18.89 -3.68 3.19
CA ARG A 78 -17.79 -4.58 2.88
C ARG A 78 -17.11 -4.25 1.55
N ALA A 79 -17.89 -3.93 0.51
CA ALA A 79 -17.36 -3.52 -0.79
C ALA A 79 -16.51 -2.25 -0.67
N PHE A 80 -16.98 -1.23 0.05
CA PHE A 80 -16.20 0.00 0.24
C PHE A 80 -14.93 -0.22 1.07
N ALA A 81 -15.00 -1.05 2.11
CA ALA A 81 -13.84 -1.36 2.93
C ALA A 81 -12.75 -2.11 2.13
N TYR A 82 -13.12 -3.09 1.30
CA TYR A 82 -12.16 -3.74 0.41
C TYR A 82 -11.68 -2.83 -0.72
N PHE A 83 -12.55 -1.98 -1.27
CA PHE A 83 -12.14 -1.01 -2.27
C PHE A 83 -11.03 -0.08 -1.73
N LEU A 84 -11.20 0.42 -0.50
CA LEU A 84 -10.18 1.25 0.15
C LEU A 84 -8.87 0.49 0.37
N GLN A 85 -8.93 -0.75 0.84
CA GLN A 85 -7.74 -1.59 1.01
C GLN A 85 -7.00 -1.84 -0.32
N LEU A 86 -7.74 -2.16 -1.38
CA LEU A 86 -7.18 -2.37 -2.71
C LEU A 86 -6.59 -1.08 -3.30
N ALA A 87 -7.23 0.06 -3.08
CA ALA A 87 -6.70 1.36 -3.48
C ALA A 87 -5.39 1.69 -2.76
N ASN A 88 -5.30 1.41 -1.45
CA ASN A 88 -4.06 1.60 -0.70
C ASN A 88 -2.93 0.71 -1.25
N ILE A 89 -3.21 -0.56 -1.57
CA ILE A 89 -2.21 -1.45 -2.18
C ILE A 89 -1.72 -0.92 -3.54
N ALA A 90 -2.64 -0.40 -4.37
CA ALA A 90 -2.27 0.21 -5.64
C ALA A 90 -1.42 1.49 -5.45
N GLU A 91 -1.72 2.29 -4.43
CA GLU A 91 -0.92 3.47 -4.06
C GLU A 91 0.49 3.08 -3.61
N ASP A 92 0.61 2.11 -2.70
CA ASP A 92 1.90 1.58 -2.25
C ASP A 92 2.73 1.02 -3.41
N ALA A 93 2.11 0.23 -4.29
CA ALA A 93 2.77 -0.30 -5.49
C ALA A 93 3.24 0.84 -6.41
N HIS A 94 2.43 1.89 -6.57
CA HIS A 94 2.82 3.05 -7.36
C HIS A 94 3.96 3.86 -6.73
N LEU A 95 3.99 4.01 -5.41
CA LEU A 95 5.09 4.67 -4.69
C LEU A 95 6.40 3.92 -4.93
N ILE A 96 6.39 2.58 -4.86
CA ILE A 96 7.54 1.73 -5.18
C ILE A 96 7.97 1.92 -6.64
N ARG A 97 7.00 1.86 -7.57
CA ARG A 97 7.23 2.09 -9.02
C ARG A 97 7.92 3.43 -9.28
N ARG A 98 7.44 4.51 -8.64
CA ARG A 98 8.02 5.85 -8.76
C ARG A 98 9.43 5.94 -8.19
N ARG A 99 9.66 5.40 -6.99
CA ARG A 99 11.00 5.36 -6.39
C ARG A 99 11.99 4.66 -7.31
N ARG A 100 11.60 3.48 -7.83
CA ARG A 100 12.44 2.71 -8.76
C ARG A 100 12.74 3.46 -10.07
N ALA A 101 11.75 4.15 -10.64
CA ALA A 101 11.97 4.94 -11.84
C ALA A 101 13.01 6.05 -11.62
N HIS A 102 12.95 6.74 -10.46
CA HIS A 102 13.96 7.73 -10.06
C HIS A 102 15.34 7.09 -9.87
N ASP A 103 15.42 5.92 -9.23
CA ASP A 103 16.69 5.20 -9.02
C ASP A 103 17.34 4.77 -10.34
N ILE A 104 16.54 4.26 -11.30
CA ILE A 104 17.01 3.87 -12.65
C ILE A 104 17.47 5.08 -13.45
N ALA A 105 16.71 6.18 -13.40
CA ALA A 105 17.07 7.43 -14.08
C ALA A 105 18.33 8.10 -13.49
N ARG A 106 18.77 7.65 -12.29
CA ARG A 106 19.82 8.30 -11.48
C ARG A 106 19.51 9.77 -11.24
N ASP A 107 18.24 10.07 -11.02
CA ASP A 107 17.79 11.41 -10.66
C ASP A 107 18.44 11.84 -9.34
N ALA A 108 18.47 13.16 -9.11
CA ALA A 108 18.91 13.69 -7.83
C ALA A 108 18.08 13.06 -6.68
N PRO A 109 18.71 12.69 -5.54
CA PRO A 109 17.99 12.13 -4.42
C PRO A 109 16.81 13.00 -3.99
N SER A 110 15.67 12.38 -3.70
CA SER A 110 14.47 13.11 -3.26
C SER A 110 14.50 13.39 -1.76
N ALA A 111 13.82 14.46 -1.33
CA ALA A 111 13.62 14.78 0.08
C ALA A 111 13.02 13.57 0.83
N GLY A 112 13.53 13.30 2.04
CA GLY A 112 13.14 12.13 2.84
C GLY A 112 13.94 10.85 2.55
N THR A 113 14.93 10.89 1.66
CA THR A 113 15.88 9.78 1.46
C THR A 113 17.18 10.02 2.22
N LEU A 114 17.84 8.93 2.63
CA LEU A 114 19.16 8.98 3.27
C LEU A 114 20.19 9.67 2.36
N ALA A 115 20.18 9.36 1.06
CA ALA A 115 21.08 9.96 0.09
C ALA A 115 20.91 11.49 -0.01
N PHE A 116 19.67 11.99 0.08
CA PHE A 116 19.39 13.43 0.12
C PHE A 116 19.91 14.06 1.41
N ALA A 117 19.68 13.43 2.56
CA ALA A 117 20.16 13.92 3.86
C ALA A 117 21.69 14.00 3.88
N LEU A 118 22.39 12.95 3.43
CA LEU A 118 23.84 12.93 3.33
C LEU A 118 24.35 14.01 2.37
N ASN A 119 23.76 14.15 1.18
CA ASN A 119 24.14 15.20 0.23
C ASN A 119 23.99 16.62 0.79
N THR A 120 23.06 16.80 1.74
CA THR A 120 22.83 18.09 2.41
C THR A 120 23.87 18.37 3.48
N VAL A 121 24.29 17.35 4.24
CA VAL A 121 25.18 17.51 5.41
C VAL A 121 26.66 17.45 5.04
N VAL A 122 27.05 16.59 4.10
CA VAL A 122 28.44 16.35 3.70
C VAL A 122 29.22 17.62 3.31
N PRO A 123 28.64 18.62 2.61
CA PRO A 123 29.36 19.87 2.31
C PRO A 123 29.74 20.70 3.56
N HIS A 124 29.16 20.38 4.72
CA HIS A 124 29.28 21.14 5.97
C HIS A 124 29.83 20.32 7.13
N ALA A 125 30.23 19.07 6.91
CA ALA A 125 30.69 18.14 7.95
C ALA A 125 31.89 17.32 7.47
N THR A 126 32.78 16.98 8.39
CA THR A 126 33.88 16.06 8.14
C THR A 126 33.45 14.60 8.29
N ALA A 127 34.30 13.67 7.87
CA ALA A 127 34.07 12.24 8.10
C ALA A 127 33.97 11.92 9.60
N ASP A 128 34.79 12.57 10.43
CA ASP A 128 34.78 12.37 11.88
C ASP A 128 33.50 12.89 12.53
N ASP A 129 32.97 14.03 12.07
CA ASP A 129 31.70 14.58 12.55
C ASP A 129 30.54 13.60 12.29
N ILE A 130 30.51 13.00 11.10
CA ILE A 130 29.48 12.04 10.70
C ILE A 130 29.64 10.71 11.46
N ALA A 131 30.87 10.23 11.63
CA ALA A 131 31.15 9.04 12.43
C ALA A 131 30.72 9.22 13.89
N SER A 132 31.00 10.39 14.47
CA SER A 132 30.54 10.73 15.82
C SER A 132 29.01 10.73 15.92
N PHE A 133 28.31 11.31 14.93
CA PHE A 133 26.85 11.29 14.91
C PHE A 133 26.29 9.86 14.92
N PHE A 134 26.79 8.99 14.03
CA PHE A 134 26.30 7.61 13.96
C PHE A 134 26.68 6.77 15.17
N SER A 135 27.74 7.12 15.89
CA SER A 135 28.12 6.46 17.14
C SER A 135 27.11 6.70 18.27
N ASP A 136 26.47 7.87 18.28
CA ASP A 136 25.50 8.26 19.31
C ASP A 136 24.03 8.15 18.86
N ALA A 137 23.79 8.03 17.55
CA ALA A 137 22.45 8.00 16.98
C ALA A 137 21.72 6.71 17.33
N ASN A 138 20.65 6.82 18.13
CA ASN A 138 19.79 5.70 18.46
C ASN A 138 18.34 5.96 17.99
N ILE A 139 17.83 5.08 17.13
CA ILE A 139 16.44 5.08 16.68
C ILE A 139 15.76 3.84 17.23
N THR A 140 14.89 4.01 18.24
CA THR A 140 14.13 2.92 18.85
C THR A 140 12.66 2.99 18.44
N PRO A 141 12.22 2.27 17.38
CA PRO A 141 10.81 2.23 17.00
C PRO A 141 10.01 1.45 18.05
N VAL A 142 8.98 2.08 18.63
CA VAL A 142 8.07 1.43 19.57
C VAL A 142 6.87 0.88 18.81
N LEU A 143 6.81 -0.45 18.67
CA LEU A 143 5.67 -1.13 18.08
C LEU A 143 4.50 -1.12 19.06
N THR A 144 3.41 -0.47 18.68
CA THR A 144 2.16 -0.49 19.44
C THR A 144 1.16 -1.41 18.74
N ALA A 145 0.43 -2.20 19.51
CA ALA A 145 -0.71 -2.93 18.98
C ALA A 145 -1.81 -1.92 18.64
N HIS A 146 -2.26 -1.88 17.39
CA HIS A 146 -3.42 -1.07 17.05
C HIS A 146 -4.70 -1.87 17.38
N PRO A 147 -5.55 -1.39 18.31
CA PRO A 147 -6.64 -2.17 18.91
C PRO A 147 -7.74 -2.60 17.92
N THR A 148 -7.76 -2.04 16.71
CA THR A 148 -8.72 -2.38 15.64
C THR A 148 -8.11 -3.20 14.49
N GLU A 149 -6.80 -3.47 14.50
CA GLU A 149 -6.06 -3.82 13.29
C GLU A 149 -5.41 -5.21 13.31
N VAL A 150 -5.85 -6.10 14.21
CA VAL A 150 -5.52 -7.53 14.07
C VAL A 150 -6.41 -8.14 12.98
N GLN A 151 -6.13 -7.74 11.74
CA GLN A 151 -6.67 -8.37 10.55
C GLN A 151 -6.30 -9.87 10.56
N ARG A 152 -7.15 -10.70 9.95
CA ARG A 152 -6.85 -12.13 9.82
C ARG A 152 -5.58 -12.31 8.98
N GLN A 153 -4.72 -13.25 9.37
CA GLN A 153 -3.52 -13.59 8.58
C GLN A 153 -3.86 -13.95 7.13
N SER A 154 -5.02 -14.54 6.86
CA SER A 154 -5.48 -14.84 5.50
C SER A 154 -5.72 -13.58 4.67
N ILE A 155 -6.31 -12.52 5.27
CA ILE A 155 -6.50 -11.21 4.61
C ILE A 155 -5.13 -10.60 4.32
N GLN A 156 -4.25 -10.58 5.32
CA GLN A 156 -2.89 -10.03 5.16
C GLN A 156 -2.10 -10.74 4.05
N ARG A 157 -2.13 -12.08 4.01
CA ARG A 157 -1.48 -12.85 2.95
C ARG A 157 -2.07 -12.57 1.57
N ALA A 158 -3.39 -12.45 1.45
CA ALA A 158 -4.03 -12.13 0.18
C ALA A 158 -3.64 -10.72 -0.30
N MET A 159 -3.61 -9.73 0.61
CA MET A 159 -3.16 -8.38 0.30
C MET A 159 -1.69 -8.33 -0.13
N GLN A 160 -0.80 -9.03 0.58
CA GLN A 160 0.62 -9.16 0.22
C GLN A 160 0.79 -9.82 -1.16
N SER A 161 -0.02 -10.84 -1.47
CA SER A 161 0.02 -11.53 -2.76
C SER A 161 -0.45 -10.61 -3.90
N ILE A 162 -1.50 -9.82 -3.69
CA ILE A 162 -1.95 -8.80 -4.66
C ILE A 162 -0.84 -7.79 -4.90
N ALA A 163 -0.21 -7.25 -3.85
CA ALA A 163 0.89 -6.31 -3.98
C ALA A 163 2.07 -6.90 -4.79
N ALA A 164 2.43 -8.16 -4.52
CA ALA A 164 3.47 -8.87 -5.25
C ALA A 164 3.12 -9.09 -6.73
N LEU A 165 1.85 -9.39 -7.06
CA LEU A 165 1.39 -9.52 -8.44
C LEU A 165 1.48 -8.19 -9.19
N LEU A 166 1.06 -7.08 -8.58
CA LEU A 166 1.20 -5.74 -9.18
C LEU A 166 2.67 -5.37 -9.42
N ASP A 167 3.53 -5.64 -8.45
CA ASP A 167 4.98 -5.39 -8.58
C ASP A 167 5.62 -6.29 -9.65
N ARG A 168 5.22 -7.58 -9.73
CA ARG A 168 5.64 -8.47 -10.82
C ARG A 168 5.16 -7.92 -12.15
N GLN A 169 3.91 -7.42 -12.22
CA GLN A 169 3.28 -6.83 -13.43
C GLN A 169 4.11 -5.70 -14.03
N GLU A 170 4.72 -4.92 -13.16
CA GLU A 170 5.64 -3.86 -13.56
C GLU A 170 7.02 -4.37 -14.02
N ARG A 171 7.53 -5.45 -13.43
CA ARG A 171 8.94 -5.85 -13.58
C ARG A 171 9.25 -6.69 -14.81
N VAL A 172 8.26 -7.38 -15.36
CA VAL A 172 8.46 -8.43 -16.36
C VAL A 172 7.53 -8.21 -17.54
N GLU A 173 8.12 -8.12 -18.74
CA GLU A 173 7.35 -8.19 -19.98
C GLU A 173 6.77 -9.59 -20.14
N ARG A 174 5.46 -9.68 -20.34
CA ARG A 174 4.71 -10.93 -20.28
C ARG A 174 4.11 -11.28 -21.62
N THR A 175 3.98 -12.58 -21.83
CA THR A 175 3.12 -13.12 -22.88
C THR A 175 1.64 -12.87 -22.56
N PRO A 176 0.76 -12.89 -23.56
CA PRO A 176 -0.69 -12.79 -23.33
C PRO A 176 -1.23 -13.86 -22.38
N ASP A 177 -0.67 -15.06 -22.40
CA ASP A 177 -1.10 -16.16 -21.53
C ASP A 177 -0.73 -15.91 -20.07
N GLU A 178 0.49 -15.45 -19.79
CA GLU A 178 0.91 -15.06 -18.44
C GLU A 178 0.08 -13.89 -17.90
N HIS A 179 -0.26 -12.91 -18.75
CA HIS A 179 -1.17 -11.83 -18.38
C HIS A 179 -2.56 -12.36 -17.96
N ASN A 180 -3.08 -13.35 -18.68
CA ASN A 180 -4.36 -13.97 -18.35
C ASN A 180 -4.30 -14.77 -17.05
N GLU A 181 -3.19 -15.46 -16.79
CA GLU A 181 -2.95 -16.20 -15.54
C GLU A 181 -2.89 -15.26 -14.34
N ASP A 182 -2.10 -14.17 -14.42
CA ASP A 182 -2.02 -13.17 -13.36
C ASP A 182 -3.40 -12.54 -13.07
N ASN A 183 -4.19 -12.25 -14.12
CA ASN A 183 -5.54 -11.72 -13.94
C ASN A 183 -6.47 -12.72 -13.24
N ARG A 184 -6.38 -14.02 -13.55
CA ARG A 184 -7.13 -15.06 -12.82
C ARG A 184 -6.68 -15.17 -11.38
N GLU A 185 -5.39 -15.05 -11.10
CA GLU A 185 -4.86 -15.07 -9.76
C GLU A 185 -5.36 -13.87 -8.94
N LEU A 186 -5.34 -12.66 -9.51
CA LEU A 186 -5.95 -11.48 -8.90
C LEU A 186 -7.44 -11.67 -8.60
N GLN A 187 -8.21 -12.24 -9.53
CA GLN A 187 -9.63 -12.57 -9.31
C GLN A 187 -9.82 -13.54 -8.14
N GLN A 188 -9.01 -14.60 -8.06
CA GLN A 188 -9.06 -15.58 -6.96
C GLN A 188 -8.71 -14.95 -5.61
N LEU A 189 -7.71 -14.06 -5.57
CA LEU A 189 -7.31 -13.35 -4.36
C LEU A 189 -8.41 -12.40 -3.88
N VAL A 190 -9.02 -11.63 -4.79
CA VAL A 190 -10.14 -10.72 -4.45
C VAL A 190 -11.38 -11.52 -4.01
N LEU A 191 -11.67 -12.66 -4.65
CA LEU A 191 -12.73 -13.56 -4.22
C LEU A 191 -12.45 -14.13 -2.82
N THR A 192 -11.19 -14.48 -2.53
CA THR A 192 -10.76 -14.95 -1.20
C THR A 192 -10.94 -13.87 -0.14
N LEU A 193 -10.57 -12.63 -0.46
CA LEU A 193 -10.83 -11.47 0.40
C LEU A 193 -12.33 -11.35 0.67
N TRP A 194 -13.15 -11.36 -0.39
CA TRP A 194 -14.61 -11.25 -0.28
C TRP A 194 -15.21 -12.33 0.62
N ASN A 195 -14.82 -13.59 0.45
CA ASN A 195 -15.35 -14.70 1.25
C ASN A 195 -14.75 -14.80 2.67
N THR A 196 -13.73 -14.00 2.98
CA THR A 196 -13.15 -13.95 4.31
C THR A 196 -13.87 -12.91 5.17
N ARG A 197 -14.46 -13.31 6.29
CA ARG A 197 -15.12 -12.37 7.21
C ARG A 197 -14.15 -11.30 7.73
N MET A 198 -14.46 -10.03 7.46
CA MET A 198 -13.67 -8.86 7.85
C MET A 198 -13.63 -8.64 9.36
N VAL A 199 -14.76 -8.80 10.04
CA VAL A 199 -14.87 -8.63 11.50
C VAL A 199 -14.82 -9.99 12.20
N ARG A 200 -13.99 -10.11 13.24
CA ARG A 200 -14.01 -11.28 14.14
C ARG A 200 -15.16 -11.14 15.12
N ALA A 201 -15.90 -12.23 15.34
CA ALA A 201 -16.95 -12.27 16.36
C ALA A 201 -16.38 -12.40 17.79
N SER A 202 -15.12 -12.85 17.92
CA SER A 202 -14.45 -13.08 19.20
C SER A 202 -13.44 -11.98 19.51
N ARG A 203 -13.41 -11.55 20.77
CA ARG A 203 -12.38 -10.64 21.31
C ARG A 203 -11.01 -11.28 21.15
N LEU A 204 -10.03 -10.51 20.66
CA LEU A 204 -8.64 -10.95 20.56
C LEU A 204 -8.06 -11.15 21.96
N GLN A 205 -7.25 -12.19 22.12
CA GLN A 205 -6.47 -12.37 23.33
C GLN A 205 -5.15 -11.59 23.18
N VAL A 206 -4.59 -11.11 24.29
CA VAL A 206 -3.29 -10.40 24.30
C VAL A 206 -2.18 -11.21 23.63
N ILE A 207 -2.25 -12.55 23.70
CA ILE A 207 -1.30 -13.44 23.02
C ILE A 207 -1.34 -13.34 21.49
N ASP A 208 -2.49 -13.00 20.91
CA ASP A 208 -2.63 -12.80 19.46
C ASP A 208 -1.95 -11.50 19.02
N GLU A 209 -1.95 -10.47 19.86
CA GLU A 209 -1.26 -9.20 19.61
C GLU A 209 0.26 -9.39 19.62
N VAL A 210 0.79 -10.14 20.60
CA VAL A 210 2.22 -10.47 20.68
C VAL A 210 2.66 -11.28 19.45
N LYS A 211 1.87 -12.28 19.03
CA LYS A 211 2.16 -13.05 17.80
C LYS A 211 2.15 -12.18 16.54
N ASN A 212 1.25 -11.21 16.46
CA ASN A 212 1.24 -10.24 15.36
C ASN A 212 2.48 -9.35 15.38
N GLY A 213 2.90 -8.85 16.55
CA GLY A 213 4.12 -8.07 16.71
C GLY A 213 5.37 -8.84 16.26
N ILE A 214 5.50 -10.11 16.66
CA ILE A 214 6.61 -11.00 16.27
C ILE A 214 6.64 -11.23 14.75
N HIS A 215 5.48 -11.25 14.08
CA HIS A 215 5.45 -11.46 12.63
C HIS A 215 6.21 -10.38 11.85
N TYR A 216 6.10 -9.11 12.26
CA TYR A 216 6.77 -7.99 11.60
C TYR A 216 8.31 -8.08 11.65
N PHE A 217 8.86 -8.70 12.70
CA PHE A 217 10.31 -8.92 12.79
C PHE A 217 10.79 -9.81 11.64
N ASN A 218 10.15 -10.96 11.44
CA ASN A 218 10.56 -11.91 10.40
C ASN A 218 10.19 -11.44 8.99
N SER A 219 9.04 -10.75 8.83
CA SER A 219 8.59 -10.31 7.50
C SER A 219 9.35 -9.09 6.99
N THR A 220 9.87 -8.25 7.88
CA THR A 220 10.39 -6.93 7.52
C THR A 220 11.71 -6.62 8.23
N PHE A 221 11.72 -6.43 9.56
CA PHE A 221 12.87 -5.84 10.25
C PHE A 221 14.16 -6.67 10.10
N LEU A 222 14.10 -7.99 10.26
CA LEU A 222 15.30 -8.84 10.16
C LEU A 222 15.89 -8.88 8.75
N THR A 223 15.13 -8.53 7.72
CA THR A 223 15.60 -8.49 6.34
C THR A 223 16.03 -7.08 5.93
N GLU A 224 15.27 -6.06 6.32
CA GLU A 224 15.48 -4.69 5.86
C GLU A 224 16.44 -3.87 6.73
N LEU A 225 16.56 -4.15 8.04
CA LEU A 225 17.54 -3.43 8.89
C LEU A 225 18.98 -3.67 8.43
N PRO A 226 19.44 -4.92 8.21
CA PRO A 226 20.80 -5.14 7.71
C PRO A 226 21.04 -4.49 6.34
N ARG A 227 20.01 -4.47 5.47
CA ARG A 227 20.08 -3.79 4.16
C ARG A 227 20.24 -2.29 4.32
N LEU A 228 19.51 -1.67 5.24
CA LEU A 228 19.62 -0.24 5.53
C LEU A 228 21.01 0.13 6.04
N TYR A 229 21.58 -0.69 6.94
CA TYR A 229 22.94 -0.50 7.44
C TYR A 229 23.96 -0.58 6.30
N ALA A 230 23.93 -1.67 5.52
CA ALA A 230 24.83 -1.85 4.39
C ALA A 230 24.71 -0.71 3.36
N GLN A 231 23.48 -0.28 3.02
CA GLN A 231 23.24 0.84 2.12
C GLN A 231 23.79 2.16 2.67
N THR A 232 23.69 2.37 3.98
CA THR A 232 24.23 3.56 4.64
C THR A 232 25.74 3.57 4.60
N GLU A 233 26.38 2.45 4.94
CA GLU A 233 27.84 2.32 4.86
C GLU A 233 28.36 2.50 3.43
N ASP A 234 27.72 1.89 2.44
CA ASP A 234 28.08 2.07 1.02
C ASP A 234 27.95 3.54 0.59
N ALA A 235 26.88 4.22 1.03
CA ALA A 235 26.68 5.63 0.76
C ALA A 235 27.74 6.52 1.43
N LEU A 236 28.23 6.14 2.60
CA LEU A 236 29.29 6.85 3.32
C LEU A 236 30.67 6.60 2.68
N ARG A 237 31.01 5.34 2.34
CA ARG A 237 32.25 4.97 1.62
C ARG A 237 32.38 5.72 0.29
N ALA A 238 31.26 5.86 -0.44
CA ALA A 238 31.24 6.58 -1.71
C ALA A 238 31.54 8.09 -1.56
N ARG A 239 31.23 8.69 -0.41
CA ARG A 239 31.39 10.14 -0.15
C ARG A 239 32.69 10.47 0.58
N PHE A 240 33.17 9.55 1.42
CA PHE A 240 34.41 9.68 2.19
C PHE A 240 35.34 8.50 1.89
N PRO A 241 35.93 8.46 0.68
CA PRO A 241 36.85 7.39 0.31
C PRO A 241 38.13 7.50 1.15
N GLY A 242 38.36 6.52 2.04
CA GLY A 242 39.54 6.45 2.91
C GLY A 242 39.22 6.23 4.38
N SER A 243 37.98 6.44 4.82
CA SER A 243 37.51 6.08 6.15
C SER A 243 36.92 4.68 6.15
N ASN A 244 37.21 3.87 7.18
CA ASN A 244 36.50 2.61 7.38
C ASN A 244 35.14 2.92 8.02
N TRP A 245 34.07 2.52 7.35
CA TRP A 245 32.70 2.72 7.82
C TRP A 245 32.13 1.37 8.24
N GLU A 246 31.98 1.21 9.55
CA GLU A 246 31.26 0.15 10.24
C GLU A 246 30.31 0.86 11.21
N LEU A 247 29.00 0.79 10.93
CA LEU A 247 28.01 1.40 11.81
C LEU A 247 27.84 0.56 13.09
N PRO A 248 27.56 1.17 14.25
CA PRO A 248 27.34 0.43 15.48
C PRO A 248 26.09 -0.46 15.38
N ASP A 249 26.20 -1.72 15.81
CA ASP A 249 25.10 -2.69 15.88
C ASP A 249 23.88 -2.19 16.69
#